data_AF-A0A3M2X6I0-F1
#
_entry.id   AF-A0A3M2X6I0-F1
#
_cell.length_a   1.000
_cell.length_b   1.000
_cell.length_c   1.000
_cell.angle_alpha   90.00
_cell.angle_beta   90.00
_cell.angle_gamma   90.00
#
_symmetry.space_group_name_H-M   'P 1'
#
loop_
_entity.id
_entity.type
_entity.pdbx_description
1 polymer ?
#
loop_
_entity_poly.entity_id
_entity_poly.type
_entity_poly.pdbx_seq_one_letter_code
_entity_poly.pdbx_strand_id
1 'polypeptide(L)' 'AATQVRSVRLWRAPDNTRLVFDLSGPVQHSVFTLTSPDRLVIDINGATLGGPLNVSTANT' A
#
# COMPACT_ATOMS: atom_id res chain seq x y z
N ALA A 1 -1.08 18.94 9.44
CA ALA A 1 -1.30 18.55 8.03
C ALA A 1 -1.52 17.05 7.97
N ALA A 2 -2.39 16.56 7.08
CA ALA A 2 -2.56 15.12 6.88
C ALA A 2 -1.28 14.50 6.29
N THR A 3 -0.95 13.26 6.67
CA THR A 3 0.17 12.53 6.06
C THR A 3 -0.15 12.23 4.60
N GLN A 4 0.83 12.31 3.71
CA GLN A 4 0.66 11.97 2.31
C GLN A 4 1.25 10.60 2.01
N VAL A 5 0.50 9.77 1.28
CA VAL A 5 1.03 8.61 0.58
C VAL A 5 1.60 9.11 -0.75
N ARG A 6 2.93 9.07 -0.88
CA ARG A 6 3.66 9.64 -2.01
C ARG A 6 3.85 8.65 -3.15
N SER A 7 4.15 7.40 -2.80
CA SER A 7 4.37 6.33 -3.76
C SER A 7 4.16 4.97 -3.13
N VAL A 8 3.96 3.97 -3.99
CA VAL A 8 3.87 2.56 -3.59
C VAL A 8 4.81 1.75 -4.47
N ARG A 9 5.57 0.85 -3.85
CA ARG A 9 6.52 -0.03 -4.53
C ARG A 9 6.17 -1.49 -4.21
N LEU A 10 6.23 -2.32 -5.25
CA LEU A 10 5.95 -3.74 -5.19
C LEU A 10 7.20 -4.53 -5.59
N TRP A 11 7.61 -5.47 -4.75
CA TRP A 11 8.61 -6.47 -5.10
C TRP A 11 7.99 -7.85 -4.91
N ARG A 12 8.16 -8.71 -5.91
CA ARG A 12 7.74 -10.11 -5.84
C ARG A 12 8.99 -10.97 -5.74
N ALA A 13 9.04 -11.84 -4.74
CA ALA A 13 9.99 -12.93 -4.61
C ALA A 13 9.22 -14.26 -4.70
N PRO A 14 9.90 -15.40 -4.90
CA PRO A 14 9.22 -16.70 -5.00
C PRO A 14 8.38 -17.07 -3.77
N ASP A 15 8.78 -16.62 -2.59
CA ASP A 15 8.20 -16.94 -1.30
C ASP A 15 7.37 -15.81 -0.68
N ASN A 16 7.61 -14.56 -1.07
CA ASN A 16 6.89 -13.42 -0.53
C ASN A 16 6.67 -12.28 -1.52
N THR A 17 5.64 -11.49 -1.25
CA THR A 17 5.44 -10.18 -1.89
C THR A 17 5.67 -9.09 -0.86
N ARG A 18 6.46 -8.07 -1.22
CA ARG A 18 6.71 -6.89 -0.39
C ARG A 18 6.03 -5.68 -1.02
N LEU A 19 5.21 -5.00 -0.24
CA LEU A 19 4.59 -3.73 -0.58
C LEU A 19 5.13 -2.65 0.37
N VAL A 20 5.67 -1.56 -0.16
CA VAL A 20 6.18 -0.44 0.65
C VAL A 20 5.48 0.84 0.24
N PHE A 21 4.89 1.52 1.22
CA PHE A 21 4.31 2.84 1.10
C PHE A 21 5.33 3.89 1.55
N ASP A 22 5.53 4.92 0.73
CA ASP A 22 6.32 6.10 1.11
C ASP A 22 5.39 7.16 1.71
N LEU A 23 5.62 7.50 2.98
CA LEU A 23 4.76 8.36 3.77
C LEU A 23 5.48 9.63 4.19
N SER A 24 4.81 10.78 4.13
CA SER A 24 5.38 12.06 4.58
C SER A 24 5.45 12.22 6.10
N GLY A 25 4.92 11.26 6.87
CA GLY A 25 4.77 11.34 8.32
C GLY A 25 4.21 10.04 8.92
N PRO A 26 4.10 9.95 10.25
CA PRO A 26 3.54 8.78 10.92
C PRO A 26 2.05 8.61 10.62
N VAL A 27 1.58 7.36 10.66
CA VAL A 27 0.18 6.97 10.47
C VAL A 27 -0.17 5.80 11.38
N GLN A 28 -1.45 5.63 11.67
CA GLN A 28 -1.99 4.39 12.22
C GLN A 28 -2.55 3.57 11.07
N HIS A 29 -2.29 2.27 11.06
CA HIS A 29 -2.78 1.37 10.01
C HIS A 29 -3.32 0.07 10.59
N SER A 30 -4.22 -0.57 9.85
CA SER A 30 -4.70 -1.92 10.12
C SER A 30 -4.59 -2.77 8.86
N VAL A 31 -4.44 -4.08 9.06
CA VAL A 31 -4.30 -5.06 7.97
C VAL A 31 -5.26 -6.20 8.23
N PHE A 32 -6.07 -6.52 7.23
CA PHE A 32 -7.04 -7.61 7.30
C PHE A 32 -7.33 -8.18 5.92
N THR A 33 -7.98 -9.34 5.89
CA THR A 33 -8.35 -10.01 4.64
C THR A 33 -9.85 -9.98 4.42
N LEU A 34 -10.26 -9.88 3.17
CA LEU A 34 -11.62 -10.11 2.72
C LEU A 34 -11.63 -11.38 1.87
N THR A 35 -12.76 -12.08 1.89
CA THR A 35 -13.00 -13.26 1.06
C THR A 35 -14.02 -12.94 -0.04
N SER A 36 -14.07 -13.76 -1.08
CA SER A 36 -15.04 -13.65 -2.19
C SER A 36 -15.02 -12.31 -2.96
N PRO A 37 -13.93 -11.95 -3.67
CA PRO A 37 -12.66 -12.67 -3.83
C PRO A 37 -11.66 -12.36 -2.71
N ASP A 38 -10.60 -13.18 -2.62
CA ASP A 38 -9.53 -12.98 -1.65
C ASP A 38 -8.80 -11.65 -1.89
N ARG A 39 -8.84 -10.78 -0.88
CA ARG A 39 -8.18 -9.47 -0.90
C ARG A 39 -7.46 -9.23 0.41
N LEU A 40 -6.25 -8.70 0.33
CA LEU A 40 -5.57 -8.07 1.46
C LEU A 40 -5.92 -6.58 1.46
N VAL A 41 -6.45 -6.09 2.57
CA VAL A 41 -6.79 -4.67 2.75
C VAL A 41 -5.85 -4.08 3.79
N ILE A 42 -5.33 -2.90 3.48
CA ILE A 42 -4.45 -2.11 4.34
C ILE A 42 -5.10 -0.74 4.48
N ASP A 43 -5.70 -0.48 5.65
CA ASP A 43 -6.29 0.83 5.94
C ASP A 43 -5.22 1.74 6.53
N ILE A 44 -5.09 2.96 6.00
CA ILE A 44 -4.12 3.95 6.47
C ILE A 44 -4.88 5.19 6.95
N ASN A 45 -4.98 5.35 8.26
CA ASN A 45 -5.76 6.42 8.88
C ASN A 45 -4.97 7.74 8.92
N GLY A 46 -5.68 8.85 8.70
CA GLY A 46 -5.09 10.19 8.73
C GLY A 46 -4.17 10.50 7.55
N ALA A 47 -4.22 9.68 6.50
CA ALA A 47 -3.45 9.86 5.29
C ALA A 47 -4.32 10.22 4.09
N THR A 48 -3.73 10.93 3.14
CA THR A 48 -4.32 11.27 1.84
C THR A 48 -3.37 10.87 0.73
N LEU A 49 -3.89 10.62 -0.47
CA LEU A 49 -3.04 10.41 -1.63
C LEU A 49 -2.37 11.73 -2.02
N GLY A 50 -1.03 11.74 -2.12
CA GLY A 50 -0.28 12.90 -2.62
C GLY A 50 -0.40 13.07 -4.14
N GLY A 51 -0.99 12.09 -4.83
CA GLY A 51 -1.21 12.05 -6.28
C GLY A 51 -1.63 10.64 -6.71
N PRO A 52 -1.81 10.40 -8.02
CA PRO A 52 -2.07 9.06 -8.55
C PRO A 52 -0.96 8.07 -8.17
N LEU A 53 -1.34 6.88 -7.67
CA LEU A 53 -0.39 5.82 -7.36
C LEU A 53 -0.19 4.93 -8.60
N ASN A 54 0.98 5.04 -9.22
CA ASN A 54 1.38 4.16 -10.31
C ASN A 54 2.16 2.97 -9.73
N VAL A 55 1.52 1.81 -9.64
CA VAL A 55 2.18 0.56 -9.23
C VAL A 55 2.37 -0.29 -10.47
N SER A 56 3.63 -0.56 -10.85
CA SER A 56 3.91 -1.48 -11.95
C SER A 56 3.51 -2.90 -11.55
N THR A 57 2.52 -3.45 -12.23
CA THR A 57 2.06 -4.84 -12.04
C THR A 57 2.71 -5.82 -13.02
N ALA A 58 3.55 -5.32 -13.94
CA ALA A 58 3.96 -5.99 -15.18
C ALA A 58 5.26 -6.81 -15.10
N ASN A 59 5.91 -6.96 -13.94
CA ASN A 59 7.01 -7.92 -13.82
C ASN A 59 6.45 -9.33 -13.55
N THR A 60 6.31 -10.11 -14.62
CA THR A 60 6.35 -11.57 -14.65
C THR A 60 7.37 -11.98 -15.69
#